data_AF-A0AAV9JBQ4-F1
#
_entry.id   AF-A0AAV9JBQ4-F1
#
_cell.length_a   1.000
_cell.length_b   1.000
_cell.length_c   1.000
_cell.angle_alpha   90.00
_cell.angle_beta   90.00
_cell.angle_gamma   90.00
#
_symmetry.space_group_name_H-M   'P 1'
#
loop_
_entity.id
_entity.type
_entity.pdbx_description
1 polymer ?
#
loop_
_entity_poly.entity_id
_entity_poly.type
_entity_poly.pdbx_seq_one_letter_code
_entity_poly.pdbx_strand_id
1 'polypeptide(L)'
;MGSIPVLQFDPRTITRLTETTFGCACDRGQDLYYCMPLVNLKIIRDRSSLQLCRARRDGSYALWAKLNFLLYERMVLFYCTFVAMKYQDSKPVPHDNLDDRFELENENGENEVFGGQIRHGELRHAVRLFKDRSSGVVRLEAGALRGPMQDVPLWTAFITRYAHDPDWAFHEGGSVVSLAADRPPPYSFLAGYEPPRNRRGEILLEFTTSDDARQFMESWAGLCRQASPRR
;
A
#
# COMPACT_ATOMS: atom_id res chain seq x y z
N MET A 1 10.79 -32.27 -0.92
CA MET A 1 10.22 -31.07 -1.55
C MET A 1 8.77 -30.98 -1.08
N GLY A 2 8.50 -30.15 -0.06
CA GLY A 2 7.15 -30.02 0.50
C GLY A 2 6.39 -28.92 -0.24
N SER A 3 5.20 -29.24 -0.72
CA SER A 3 4.28 -28.32 -1.40
C SER A 3 3.83 -27.22 -0.43
N ILE A 4 4.06 -25.96 -0.78
CA ILE A 4 3.57 -24.81 -0.01
C ILE A 4 2.08 -24.63 -0.34
N PRO A 5 1.16 -24.64 0.64
CA PRO A 5 -0.27 -24.46 0.38
C PRO A 5 -0.55 -23.04 -0.15
N VAL A 6 -1.38 -22.96 -1.19
CA VAL A 6 -1.85 -21.70 -1.78
C VAL A 6 -3.11 -21.28 -1.04
N LEU A 7 -3.06 -20.17 -0.30
CA LEU A 7 -4.21 -19.61 0.42
C LEU A 7 -4.91 -18.56 -0.45
N GLN A 8 -6.24 -18.65 -0.52
CA GLN A 8 -7.10 -17.69 -1.22
C GLN A 8 -7.68 -16.68 -0.23
N PHE A 9 -7.43 -15.39 -0.43
CA PHE A 9 -7.83 -14.30 0.46
C PHE A 9 -9.23 -13.76 0.12
N ASP A 10 -10.11 -13.65 1.12
CA ASP A 10 -11.39 -12.92 1.04
C ASP A 10 -11.32 -11.61 1.87
N PRO A 11 -11.39 -10.43 1.22
CA PRO A 11 -11.27 -9.14 1.90
C PRO A 11 -12.50 -8.72 2.74
N ARG A 12 -13.60 -9.49 2.78
CA ARG A 12 -14.84 -9.09 3.47
C ARG A 12 -14.88 -9.35 4.98
N THR A 13 -13.84 -9.94 5.56
CA THR A 13 -13.87 -10.47 6.93
C THR A 13 -12.95 -9.74 7.92
N ILE A 14 -12.49 -8.54 7.59
CA ILE A 14 -11.53 -7.81 8.43
C ILE A 14 -12.27 -6.91 9.41
N THR A 15 -12.73 -7.51 10.52
CA THR A 15 -13.11 -6.78 11.71
C THR A 15 -12.39 -7.40 12.90
N ARG A 16 -11.26 -6.78 13.28
CA ARG A 16 -10.38 -7.13 14.41
C ARG A 16 -9.70 -8.51 14.33
N LEU A 17 -8.53 -8.56 13.71
CA LEU A 17 -7.59 -9.68 13.91
C LEU A 17 -6.21 -9.11 14.21
N THR A 18 -5.90 -8.93 15.50
CA THR A 18 -4.52 -8.73 15.99
C THR A 18 -3.73 -10.04 15.99
N GLU A 19 -4.39 -11.18 15.72
CA GLU A 19 -3.77 -12.49 15.57
C GLU A 19 -4.35 -13.17 14.32
N THR A 20 -3.50 -13.52 13.36
CA THR A 20 -3.92 -14.27 12.18
C THR A 20 -3.68 -15.76 12.43
N THR A 21 -4.76 -16.49 12.73
CA THR A 21 -4.72 -17.93 12.94
C THR A 21 -4.71 -18.65 11.59
N PHE A 22 -3.64 -19.38 11.28
CA PHE A 22 -3.58 -20.27 10.11
C PHE A 22 -3.27 -21.70 10.55
N GLY A 23 -4.11 -22.65 10.16
CA GLY A 23 -3.94 -24.07 10.45
C GLY A 23 -3.07 -24.77 9.41
N CYS A 24 -2.18 -25.66 9.85
CA CYS A 24 -1.48 -26.61 8.99
C CYS A 24 -1.75 -28.02 9.50
N ALA A 25 -2.30 -28.89 8.65
CA ALA A 25 -2.50 -30.29 8.99
C ALA A 25 -1.17 -31.03 8.96
N CYS A 26 -0.89 -31.83 10.00
CA CYS A 26 0.21 -32.79 10.06
C CYS A 26 -0.36 -34.21 10.19
N ASP A 27 0.40 -35.23 9.77
CA ASP A 27 0.05 -36.66 9.63
C ASP A 27 -0.47 -37.38 10.90
N ARG A 28 -0.77 -36.67 11.99
CA ARG A 28 -1.38 -37.20 13.23
C ARG A 28 -2.71 -36.56 13.61
N GLY A 29 -3.35 -35.81 12.70
CA GLY A 29 -4.73 -35.34 12.90
C GLY A 29 -4.95 -34.36 14.05
N GLN A 30 -3.88 -33.72 14.55
CA GLN A 30 -4.00 -32.56 15.44
C GLN A 30 -3.66 -31.30 14.65
N ASP A 31 -4.61 -30.38 14.59
CA ASP A 31 -4.40 -29.04 14.05
C ASP A 31 -3.41 -28.31 14.96
N LEU A 32 -2.18 -28.13 14.47
CA LEU A 32 -1.18 -27.29 15.12
C LEU A 32 -1.43 -25.84 14.71
N TYR A 33 -2.01 -25.07 15.62
CA TYR A 33 -2.15 -23.63 15.45
C TYR A 33 -0.86 -22.95 15.89
N TYR A 34 -0.17 -22.33 14.95
CA TYR A 34 0.99 -21.49 15.25
C TYR A 34 0.63 -20.03 14.97
N CYS A 35 0.38 -19.26 16.03
CA CYS A 35 0.16 -17.83 15.94
C CYS A 35 1.48 -17.10 16.14
N MET A 36 1.85 -16.25 15.20
CA MET A 36 3.02 -15.38 15.30
C MET A 36 2.58 -13.92 15.21
N PRO A 37 3.04 -13.05 16.12
CA PRO A 37 2.80 -11.61 16.00
C PRO A 37 3.34 -11.07 14.67
N LEU A 38 2.58 -10.20 14.01
CA LEU A 38 3.00 -9.56 12.76
C LEU A 38 4.30 -8.78 12.93
N VAL A 39 4.52 -8.22 14.12
CA VAL A 39 5.76 -7.51 14.48
C VAL A 39 7.02 -8.36 14.37
N ASN A 40 6.90 -9.70 14.35
CA ASN A 40 8.01 -10.65 14.22
C ASN A 40 8.21 -11.17 12.78
N LEU A 41 7.38 -10.73 11.84
CA LEU A 41 7.45 -11.11 10.43
C LEU A 41 7.90 -9.90 9.60
N LYS A 42 8.78 -10.15 8.64
CA LYS A 42 9.08 -9.23 7.54
C LYS A 42 8.26 -9.63 6.33
N ILE A 43 7.69 -8.66 5.63
CA ILE A 43 7.06 -8.89 4.33
C ILE A 43 7.98 -8.41 3.22
N ILE A 44 8.27 -9.28 2.25
CA ILE A 44 9.19 -8.98 1.14
C ILE A 44 8.47 -9.23 -0.17
N ARG A 45 8.53 -8.27 -1.09
CA ARG A 45 7.99 -8.46 -2.44
C ARG A 45 8.95 -9.25 -3.32
N ASP A 46 8.45 -10.30 -3.95
CA ASP A 46 9.10 -11.02 -5.05
C ASP A 46 8.13 -11.09 -6.23
N ARG A 47 8.32 -10.20 -7.20
CA ARG A 47 7.44 -10.05 -8.39
C ARG A 47 5.97 -9.87 -8.00
N SER A 48 5.12 -10.86 -8.29
CA SER A 48 3.68 -10.89 -7.99
C SER A 48 3.37 -11.69 -6.73
N SER A 49 4.33 -11.82 -5.83
CA SER A 49 4.19 -12.54 -4.57
C SER A 49 4.74 -11.75 -3.39
N LEU A 50 4.16 -12.02 -2.21
CA LEU A 50 4.66 -11.51 -0.94
C LEU A 50 5.17 -12.68 -0.11
N GLN A 51 6.42 -12.58 0.30
CA GLN A 51 7.09 -13.53 1.17
C GLN A 51 7.02 -13.01 2.59
N LEU A 52 6.43 -13.79 3.48
CA LEU A 52 6.45 -13.54 4.91
C LEU A 52 7.63 -14.30 5.50
N CYS A 53 8.52 -13.59 6.15
CA CYS A 53 9.83 -14.06 6.56
C CYS A 53 10.06 -13.82 8.05
N ARG A 54 10.71 -14.78 8.71
CA ARG A 54 11.20 -14.61 10.09
C ARG A 54 12.65 -14.12 10.05
N ALA A 55 12.94 -13.08 10.81
CA ALA A 55 14.31 -12.66 11.04
C ALA A 55 15.06 -13.69 11.90
N ARG A 56 16.28 -14.05 11.51
CA ARG A 56 17.22 -14.84 12.30
C ARG A 56 18.25 -13.93 12.96
N ARG A 57 18.91 -14.46 13.99
CA ARG A 57 19.96 -13.74 14.75
C ARG A 57 21.19 -13.39 13.90
N ASP A 58 21.42 -14.12 12.82
CA ASP A 58 22.51 -13.89 11.87
C ASP A 58 22.16 -12.85 10.79
N GLY A 59 20.98 -12.20 10.88
CA GLY A 59 20.50 -11.22 9.92
C GLY A 59 19.85 -11.83 8.67
N SER A 60 19.85 -13.16 8.52
CA SER A 60 19.17 -13.83 7.41
C SER A 60 17.67 -13.99 7.67
N TYR A 61 16.92 -14.25 6.59
CA TYR A 61 15.48 -14.47 6.65
C TYR A 61 15.14 -15.93 6.40
N ALA A 62 14.25 -16.48 7.23
CA ALA A 62 13.63 -17.77 6.99
C ALA A 62 12.22 -17.58 6.44
N LEU A 63 11.95 -18.04 5.22
CA LEU A 63 10.60 -18.03 4.65
C LEU A 63 9.63 -18.78 5.57
N TRP A 64 8.54 -18.12 5.92
CA TRP A 64 7.44 -18.67 6.71
C TRP A 64 6.23 -18.97 5.83
N ALA A 65 5.86 -18.02 4.96
CA ALA A 65 4.79 -18.22 3.98
C ALA A 65 5.08 -17.44 2.70
N LYS A 66 4.53 -17.91 1.58
CA LYS A 66 4.57 -17.20 0.30
C LYS A 66 3.15 -17.07 -0.25
N LEU A 67 2.70 -15.84 -0.43
CA LEU A 67 1.38 -15.51 -0.97
C LEU A 67 1.54 -15.08 -2.43
N ASN A 68 0.92 -15.81 -3.34
CA ASN A 68 0.94 -15.47 -4.77
C ASN A 68 -0.34 -14.72 -5.14
N PHE A 69 -0.20 -13.62 -5.86
CA PHE A 69 -1.32 -12.78 -6.24
C PHE A 69 -1.45 -12.74 -7.76
N LEU A 70 -2.67 -12.96 -8.25
CA LEU A 70 -2.98 -12.79 -9.67
C LEU A 70 -3.06 -11.32 -10.07
N LEU A 71 -3.51 -10.47 -9.13
CA LEU A 71 -3.71 -9.05 -9.34
C LEU A 71 -2.77 -8.28 -8.44
N TYR A 72 -2.03 -7.34 -9.04
CA TYR A 72 -1.12 -6.46 -8.31
C TYR A 72 -1.89 -5.66 -7.24
N GLU A 73 -3.11 -5.23 -7.53
CA GLU A 73 -3.93 -4.46 -6.58
C GLU A 73 -4.20 -5.26 -5.30
N ARG A 74 -4.45 -6.58 -5.42
CA ARG A 74 -4.66 -7.44 -4.25
C ARG A 74 -3.38 -7.64 -3.45
N MET A 75 -2.23 -7.71 -4.13
CA MET A 75 -0.93 -7.82 -3.49
C MET A 75 -0.64 -6.56 -2.66
N VAL A 76 -0.77 -5.38 -3.28
CA VAL A 76 -0.54 -4.11 -2.59
C VAL A 76 -1.52 -3.93 -1.43
N LEU A 77 -2.81 -4.24 -1.61
CA LEU A 77 -3.78 -4.14 -0.52
C LEU A 77 -3.41 -5.03 0.66
N PHE A 78 -2.97 -6.27 0.39
CA PHE A 78 -2.51 -7.16 1.44
C PHE A 78 -1.28 -6.57 2.15
N TYR A 79 -0.31 -6.07 1.39
CA TYR A 79 0.88 -5.43 1.94
C TYR A 79 0.55 -4.21 2.81
N CYS A 80 -0.23 -3.25 2.30
CA CYS A 80 -0.61 -2.06 3.05
C CYS A 80 -1.38 -2.41 4.32
N THR A 81 -2.27 -3.40 4.25
CA THR A 81 -3.01 -3.93 5.42
C THR A 81 -2.05 -4.55 6.44
N PHE A 82 -1.10 -5.37 5.98
CA PHE A 82 -0.08 -5.98 6.83
C PHE A 82 0.74 -4.92 7.58
N VAL A 83 1.26 -3.93 6.85
CA VAL A 83 2.04 -2.82 7.44
C VAL A 83 1.19 -2.02 8.42
N ALA A 84 -0.04 -1.64 8.04
CA ALA A 84 -0.93 -0.91 8.92
C ALA A 84 -1.24 -1.65 10.22
N MET A 85 -1.59 -2.95 10.14
CA MET A 85 -1.83 -3.76 11.32
C MET A 85 -0.58 -3.91 12.20
N LYS A 86 0.59 -4.09 11.58
CA LYS A 86 1.87 -4.24 12.30
C LYS A 86 2.24 -2.99 13.12
N TYR A 87 2.02 -1.80 12.58
CA TYR A 87 2.32 -0.54 13.27
C TYR A 87 1.19 -0.02 14.16
N GLN A 88 -0.02 -0.57 14.02
CA GLN A 88 -1.13 -0.36 14.95
C GLN A 88 -1.09 -1.34 16.14
N ASP A 89 -0.19 -2.33 16.13
CA ASP A 89 0.04 -3.20 17.27
C ASP A 89 0.65 -2.40 18.44
N SER A 90 0.23 -2.74 19.66
CA SER A 90 0.81 -2.24 20.91
C SER A 90 2.31 -2.55 21.06
N LYS A 91 2.80 -3.59 20.38
CA LYS A 91 4.19 -4.03 20.48
C LYS A 91 5.06 -3.30 19.44
N PRO A 92 6.20 -2.73 19.85
CA PRO A 92 7.13 -2.15 18.88
C PRO A 92 7.76 -3.25 18.01
N VAL A 93 8.16 -2.87 16.80
CA VAL A 93 8.97 -3.72 15.93
C VAL A 93 10.31 -4.00 16.64
N PRO A 94 10.68 -5.28 16.87
CA PRO A 94 11.81 -5.60 17.75
C PRO A 94 13.19 -5.19 17.20
N HIS A 95 13.34 -5.18 15.87
CA HIS A 95 14.63 -5.04 15.18
C HIS A 95 14.44 -4.36 13.82
N ASP A 96 15.43 -3.60 13.38
CA ASP A 96 15.41 -2.89 12.09
C ASP A 96 15.36 -3.84 10.88
N ASN A 97 15.81 -5.09 11.03
CA ASN A 97 15.66 -6.11 9.99
C ASN A 97 14.22 -6.61 9.84
N LEU A 98 13.29 -6.17 10.67
CA LEU A 98 11.86 -6.41 10.51
C LEU A 98 11.15 -5.17 9.99
N ASP A 99 11.89 -4.16 9.56
CA ASP A 99 11.32 -3.00 8.89
C ASP A 99 10.82 -3.37 7.49
N ASP A 100 9.58 -3.04 7.18
CA ASP A 100 8.96 -3.35 5.89
C ASP A 100 8.96 -2.14 4.94
N ARG A 101 9.48 -1.00 5.38
CA ARG A 101 9.57 0.23 4.57
C ARG A 101 10.17 -0.06 3.20
N PHE A 102 9.51 0.43 2.16
CA PHE A 102 9.96 0.37 0.76
C PHE A 102 10.00 -1.04 0.13
N GLU A 103 9.44 -2.07 0.75
CA GLU A 103 9.48 -3.44 0.19
C GLU A 103 8.71 -3.57 -1.14
N LEU A 104 7.75 -2.68 -1.40
CA LEU A 104 7.12 -2.58 -2.72
C LEU A 104 7.99 -1.84 -3.75
N GLU A 105 8.85 -0.93 -3.31
CA GLU A 105 9.69 -0.04 -4.12
C GLU A 105 11.06 -0.67 -4.37
N ASN A 106 11.09 -1.64 -5.27
CA ASN A 106 12.33 -2.32 -5.68
C ASN A 106 12.53 -2.25 -7.20
N GLU A 107 13.68 -2.73 -7.68
CA GLU A 107 14.06 -2.69 -9.10
C GLU A 107 12.99 -3.28 -10.04
N ASN A 108 12.22 -4.27 -9.56
CA ASN A 108 11.17 -4.96 -10.30
C ASN A 108 9.76 -4.63 -9.78
N GLY A 109 9.64 -3.64 -8.90
CA GLY A 109 8.44 -3.31 -8.17
C GLY A 109 7.84 -1.96 -8.55
N GLU A 110 7.39 -1.23 -7.55
CA GLU A 110 6.86 0.11 -7.70
C GLU A 110 7.98 1.12 -7.93
N ASN A 111 7.70 2.11 -8.76
CA ASN A 111 8.51 3.30 -8.91
C ASN A 111 7.71 4.51 -8.44
N GLU A 112 8.25 5.27 -7.50
CA GLU A 112 7.70 6.57 -7.15
C GLU A 112 7.84 7.53 -8.35
N VAL A 113 6.72 8.07 -8.79
CA VAL A 113 6.63 9.02 -9.90
C VAL A 113 6.55 10.45 -9.36
N PHE A 114 5.91 10.61 -8.20
CA PHE A 114 5.78 11.87 -7.51
C PHE A 114 5.62 11.62 -6.01
N GLY A 115 6.22 12.51 -5.22
CA GLY A 115 6.06 12.59 -3.77
C GLY A 115 5.84 14.04 -3.36
N GLY A 116 4.82 14.29 -2.54
CA GLY A 116 4.48 15.63 -2.08
C GLY A 116 3.82 15.63 -0.70
N GLN A 117 3.59 16.82 -0.15
CA GLN A 117 2.95 16.98 1.16
C GLN A 117 1.59 17.64 1.00
N ILE A 118 0.57 17.04 1.62
CA ILE A 118 -0.80 17.57 1.65
C ILE A 118 -1.23 17.87 3.08
N ARG A 119 -2.21 18.77 3.21
CA ARG A 119 -2.86 19.17 4.45
C ARG A 119 -4.26 18.58 4.52
N HIS A 120 -4.66 18.19 5.71
CA HIS A 120 -6.05 17.88 6.03
C HIS A 120 -6.35 18.46 7.42
N GLY A 121 -6.88 19.69 7.45
CA GLY A 121 -6.96 20.48 8.68
C GLY A 121 -5.58 20.70 9.30
N GLU A 122 -5.40 20.23 10.53
CA GLU A 122 -4.12 20.29 11.25
C GLU A 122 -3.15 19.16 10.85
N LEU A 123 -3.64 18.11 10.19
CA LEU A 123 -2.82 16.97 9.81
C LEU A 123 -1.97 17.29 8.58
N ARG A 124 -0.82 16.61 8.52
CA ARG A 124 0.08 16.60 7.36
C ARG A 124 0.26 15.17 6.90
N HIS A 125 0.09 14.97 5.61
CA HIS A 125 0.25 13.66 4.99
C HIS A 125 1.32 13.74 3.89
N ALA A 126 2.09 12.68 3.76
CA ALA A 126 2.87 12.44 2.55
C ALA A 126 1.93 11.80 1.53
N VAL A 127 1.82 12.37 0.33
CA VAL A 127 1.11 11.77 -0.80
C VAL A 127 2.12 11.30 -1.82
N ARG A 128 1.95 10.08 -2.33
CA ARG A 128 2.85 9.45 -3.29
C ARG A 128 2.09 8.85 -4.43
N LEU A 129 2.61 9.03 -5.63
CA LEU A 129 2.09 8.45 -6.86
C LEU A 129 3.06 7.38 -7.33
N PHE A 130 2.61 6.14 -7.37
CA PHE A 130 3.43 5.00 -7.77
C PHE A 130 2.96 4.44 -9.10
N LYS A 131 3.92 3.97 -9.90
CA LYS A 131 3.67 3.12 -11.07
C LYS A 131 4.42 1.81 -10.91
N ASP A 132 3.71 0.72 -10.96
CA ASP A 132 4.31 -0.61 -10.96
C ASP A 132 5.00 -0.89 -12.28
N ARG A 133 6.28 -1.28 -12.24
CA ARG A 133 7.07 -1.54 -13.46
C ARG A 133 6.56 -2.74 -14.25
N SER A 134 6.07 -3.76 -13.54
CA SER A 134 5.71 -5.05 -14.15
C SER A 134 4.32 -5.05 -14.76
N SER A 135 3.35 -4.43 -14.09
CA SER A 135 1.94 -4.41 -14.47
C SER A 135 1.51 -3.09 -15.11
N GLY A 136 2.28 -2.02 -14.92
CA GLY A 136 1.90 -0.67 -15.35
C GLY A 136 0.79 -0.04 -14.52
N VAL A 137 0.28 -0.73 -13.49
CA VAL A 137 -0.76 -0.22 -12.59
C VAL A 137 -0.24 1.04 -11.90
N VAL A 138 -1.09 2.06 -11.85
CA VAL A 138 -0.81 3.32 -11.16
C VAL A 138 -1.67 3.38 -9.90
N ARG A 139 -1.04 3.73 -8.78
CA ARG A 139 -1.74 3.94 -7.51
C ARG A 139 -1.32 5.23 -6.84
N LEU A 140 -2.27 5.84 -6.15
CA LEU A 140 -2.05 6.95 -5.24
C LEU A 140 -2.07 6.41 -3.81
N GLU A 141 -1.17 6.90 -2.98
CA GLU A 141 -1.08 6.58 -1.56
C GLU A 141 -0.98 7.86 -0.75
N ALA A 142 -1.63 7.90 0.40
CA ALA A 142 -1.26 8.85 1.44
C ALA A 142 -0.87 8.14 2.73
N GLY A 143 0.21 8.60 3.35
CA GLY A 143 0.68 8.19 4.67
C GLY A 143 0.78 9.37 5.63
N ALA A 144 1.01 9.11 6.91
CA ALA A 144 1.32 10.20 7.83
C ALA A 144 2.65 10.87 7.44
N LEU A 145 2.78 12.19 7.54
CA LEU A 145 4.06 12.84 7.18
C LEU A 145 5.14 12.65 8.26
N ARG A 146 4.73 12.58 9.53
CA ARG A 146 5.64 12.57 10.68
C ARG A 146 5.07 11.69 11.80
N GLY A 147 5.98 11.32 12.70
CA GLY A 147 5.65 10.57 13.91
C GLY A 147 5.76 9.06 13.70
N PRO A 148 5.36 8.26 14.71
CA PRO A 148 5.59 6.82 14.72
C PRO A 148 4.95 6.05 13.56
N MET A 149 3.95 6.65 12.89
CA MET A 149 3.21 6.03 11.78
C MET A 149 3.54 6.67 10.41
N GLN A 150 4.64 7.43 10.29
CA GLN A 150 4.99 8.13 9.05
C GLN A 150 5.17 7.22 7.82
N ASP A 151 5.46 5.94 8.08
CA ASP A 151 5.69 4.92 7.05
C ASP A 151 4.49 3.97 6.87
N VAL A 152 3.36 4.30 7.51
CA VAL A 152 2.14 3.52 7.46
C VAL A 152 1.18 4.17 6.47
N PRO A 153 0.68 3.43 5.47
CA PRO A 153 -0.32 3.96 4.55
C PRO A 153 -1.61 4.24 5.34
N LEU A 154 -2.14 5.45 5.21
CA LEU A 154 -3.46 5.83 5.71
C LEU A 154 -4.54 5.38 4.73
N TRP A 155 -4.30 5.58 3.44
CA TRP A 155 -5.15 5.08 2.39
C TRP A 155 -4.40 4.88 1.07
N THR A 156 -4.96 4.05 0.19
CA THR A 156 -4.47 3.88 -1.18
C THR A 156 -5.63 3.78 -2.17
N ALA A 157 -5.44 4.32 -3.38
CA ALA A 157 -6.40 4.28 -4.47
C ALA A 157 -5.71 3.78 -5.76
N PHE A 158 -6.34 2.84 -6.47
CA PHE A 158 -5.84 2.35 -7.76
C PHE A 158 -6.50 3.11 -8.89
N ILE A 159 -5.70 3.81 -9.68
CA ILE A 159 -6.17 4.80 -10.65
C ILE A 159 -5.82 4.42 -12.09
N THR A 160 -5.35 3.20 -12.33
CA THR A 160 -4.94 2.69 -13.65
C THR A 160 -5.99 2.88 -14.74
N ARG A 161 -7.27 2.77 -14.42
CA ARG A 161 -8.36 3.00 -15.38
C ARG A 161 -8.37 4.42 -15.94
N TYR A 162 -7.88 5.36 -15.13
CA TYR A 162 -7.78 6.77 -15.44
C TYR A 162 -6.37 7.17 -15.86
N ALA A 163 -5.40 6.26 -15.88
CA ALA A 163 -4.03 6.58 -16.26
C ALA A 163 -3.89 7.07 -17.71
N HIS A 164 -4.95 7.03 -18.52
CA HIS A 164 -5.02 7.63 -19.87
C HIS A 164 -5.93 8.86 -19.94
N ASP A 165 -6.56 9.24 -18.84
CA ASP A 165 -7.49 10.34 -18.73
C ASP A 165 -6.78 11.53 -18.05
N PRO A 166 -6.29 12.52 -18.82
CA PRO A 166 -5.60 13.67 -18.24
C PRO A 166 -6.53 14.51 -17.36
N ASP A 167 -7.84 14.45 -17.58
CA ASP A 167 -8.85 15.25 -16.86
C ASP A 167 -9.28 14.59 -15.54
N TRP A 168 -8.76 13.40 -15.23
CA TRP A 168 -9.00 12.73 -13.95
C TRP A 168 -8.50 13.56 -12.75
N ALA A 169 -7.36 14.23 -12.91
CA ALA A 169 -6.88 15.20 -11.95
C ALA A 169 -7.11 16.60 -12.51
N PHE A 170 -7.65 17.50 -11.69
CA PHE A 170 -7.92 18.87 -12.09
C PHE A 170 -7.28 19.85 -11.09
N HIS A 171 -6.56 20.84 -11.63
CA HIS A 171 -5.97 21.89 -10.81
C HIS A 171 -7.02 22.95 -10.51
N GLU A 172 -7.50 23.00 -9.27
CA GLU A 172 -8.49 23.99 -8.80
C GLU A 172 -7.89 25.39 -8.61
N GLY A 173 -6.58 25.53 -8.80
CA GLY A 173 -5.81 26.74 -8.57
C GLY A 173 -5.05 26.74 -7.24
N GLY A 174 -4.01 27.56 -7.15
CA GLY A 174 -3.14 27.61 -5.97
C GLY A 174 -2.49 26.26 -5.69
N SER A 175 -2.68 25.74 -4.49
CA SER A 175 -2.15 24.45 -4.04
C SER A 175 -3.18 23.31 -4.01
N VAL A 176 -4.34 23.47 -4.65
CA VAL A 176 -5.44 22.49 -4.57
C VAL A 176 -5.59 21.73 -5.87
N VAL A 177 -5.61 20.39 -5.78
CA VAL A 177 -5.95 19.49 -6.89
C VAL A 177 -7.16 18.66 -6.50
N SER A 178 -8.14 18.56 -7.38
CA SER A 178 -9.29 17.65 -7.25
C SER A 178 -9.08 16.41 -8.11
N LEU A 179 -9.51 15.26 -7.61
CA LEU A 179 -9.45 13.98 -8.30
C LEU A 179 -10.87 13.49 -8.54
N ALA A 180 -11.19 13.23 -9.81
CA ALA A 180 -12.49 12.69 -10.22
C ALA A 180 -12.81 11.41 -9.43
N ALA A 181 -14.08 11.26 -9.05
CA ALA A 181 -14.49 10.22 -8.11
C ALA A 181 -14.08 8.80 -8.57
N ASP A 182 -13.14 8.21 -7.83
CA ASP A 182 -12.60 6.90 -8.15
C ASP A 182 -13.59 5.78 -7.84
N ARG A 183 -13.78 4.89 -8.82
CA ARG A 183 -14.40 3.57 -8.62
C ARG A 183 -13.33 2.50 -8.90
N PRO A 184 -12.89 1.73 -7.88
CA PRO A 184 -13.34 1.73 -6.49
C PRO A 184 -12.86 2.95 -5.70
N PRO A 185 -13.53 3.31 -4.59
CA PRO A 185 -13.04 4.34 -3.69
C PRO A 185 -11.71 3.94 -3.06
N PRO A 186 -10.95 4.91 -2.49
CA PRO A 186 -9.73 4.62 -1.75
C PRO A 186 -9.96 3.62 -0.62
N TYR A 187 -9.02 2.69 -0.43
CA TYR A 187 -8.97 1.77 0.68
C TYR A 187 -8.30 2.47 1.86
N SER A 188 -9.05 2.71 2.94
CA SER A 188 -8.54 3.32 4.17
C SER A 188 -8.12 2.25 5.17
N PHE A 189 -6.95 2.44 5.80
CA PHE A 189 -6.38 1.52 6.79
C PHE A 189 -6.45 2.09 8.22
N LEU A 190 -6.99 3.30 8.38
CA LEU A 190 -7.23 3.92 9.67
C LEU A 190 -8.73 4.09 9.89
N ALA A 191 -9.25 3.51 10.97
CA ALA A 191 -10.66 3.58 11.30
C ALA A 191 -11.13 5.03 11.49
N GLY A 192 -12.20 5.41 10.81
CA GLY A 192 -12.77 6.75 10.86
C GLY A 192 -12.02 7.82 10.06
N TYR A 193 -10.93 7.46 9.37
CA TYR A 193 -10.27 8.36 8.44
C TYR A 193 -10.84 8.19 7.04
N GLU A 194 -11.28 9.30 6.46
CA GLU A 194 -11.62 9.40 5.04
C GLU A 194 -10.82 10.53 4.38
N PRO A 195 -10.36 10.34 3.12
CA PRO A 195 -9.76 11.42 2.37
C PRO A 195 -10.73 12.61 2.23
N PRO A 196 -10.22 13.86 2.29
CA PRO A 196 -11.05 15.05 2.08
C PRO A 196 -11.79 14.97 0.74
N ARG A 197 -13.08 15.32 0.73
CA ARG A 197 -13.89 15.37 -0.48
C ARG A 197 -14.59 16.70 -0.64
N ASN A 198 -14.76 17.15 -1.88
CA ASN A 198 -15.58 18.31 -2.17
C ASN A 198 -17.08 17.92 -2.23
N ARG A 199 -17.95 18.91 -2.54
CA ARG A 199 -19.40 18.69 -2.66
C ARG A 199 -19.80 17.76 -3.80
N ARG A 200 -18.92 17.55 -4.79
CA ARG A 200 -19.11 16.62 -5.92
C ARG A 200 -18.65 15.20 -5.57
N GLY A 201 -18.05 15.00 -4.40
CA GLY A 201 -17.49 13.72 -3.96
C GLY A 201 -16.09 13.44 -4.50
N GLU A 202 -15.46 14.41 -5.17
CA GLU A 202 -14.09 14.32 -5.68
C GLU A 202 -13.10 14.44 -4.52
N ILE A 203 -12.00 13.68 -4.58
CA ILE A 203 -10.96 13.72 -3.53
C ILE A 203 -10.18 15.02 -3.70
N LEU A 204 -9.97 15.75 -2.60
CA LEU A 204 -9.19 16.97 -2.60
C LEU A 204 -7.79 16.71 -2.03
N LEU A 205 -6.79 17.07 -2.83
CA LEU A 205 -5.40 17.15 -2.41
C LEU A 205 -5.04 18.62 -2.21
N GLU A 206 -5.04 19.09 -0.97
CA GLU A 206 -4.55 20.42 -0.62
C GLU A 206 -3.05 20.35 -0.32
N PHE A 207 -2.22 20.63 -1.31
CA PHE A 207 -0.77 20.63 -1.15
C PHE A 207 -0.30 21.77 -0.22
N THR A 208 0.85 21.56 0.44
CA THR A 208 1.46 22.60 1.27
C THR A 208 1.99 23.78 0.46
N THR A 209 2.34 23.54 -0.81
CA THR A 209 2.80 24.58 -1.74
C THR A 209 2.07 24.47 -3.08
N SER A 210 1.93 25.60 -3.79
CA SER A 210 1.42 25.60 -5.16
C SER A 210 2.35 24.88 -6.14
N ASP A 211 3.65 24.84 -5.81
CA ASP A 211 4.64 24.18 -6.64
C ASP A 211 4.47 22.65 -6.61
N ASP A 212 4.21 22.06 -5.44
CA ASP A 212 3.91 20.63 -5.32
C ASP A 212 2.64 20.24 -6.12
N ALA A 213 1.61 21.09 -6.08
CA ALA A 213 0.39 20.88 -6.88
C ALA A 213 0.69 20.90 -8.39
N ARG A 214 1.52 21.85 -8.85
CA ARG A 214 1.96 21.93 -10.24
C ARG A 214 2.79 20.70 -10.63
N GLN A 215 3.75 20.30 -9.81
CA GLN A 215 4.59 19.13 -10.04
C GLN A 215 3.77 17.83 -10.08
N PHE A 216 2.73 17.71 -9.23
CA PHE A 216 1.79 16.59 -9.28
C PHE A 216 1.09 16.52 -10.64
N MET A 217 0.55 17.64 -11.11
CA MET A 217 -0.13 17.72 -12.41
C MET A 217 0.81 17.40 -13.59
N GLU A 218 2.05 17.88 -13.54
CA GLU A 218 3.07 17.57 -14.55
C GLU A 218 3.42 16.07 -14.56
N SER A 219 3.56 15.48 -13.38
CA SER A 219 3.82 14.05 -13.20
C SER A 219 2.66 13.20 -13.71
N TRP A 220 1.42 13.59 -13.40
CA TRP A 220 0.21 12.95 -13.91
C TRP A 220 0.12 13.02 -15.44
N ALA A 221 0.27 14.20 -16.03
CA ALA A 221 0.29 14.36 -17.48
C ALA A 221 1.42 13.55 -18.15
N GLY A 222 2.58 13.45 -17.48
CA GLY A 222 3.69 12.59 -17.89
C GLY A 222 3.32 11.11 -17.92
N LEU A 223 2.60 10.62 -16.90
CA LEU A 223 2.09 9.25 -16.85
C LEU A 223 1.10 8.97 -17.98
N CYS A 224 0.16 9.88 -18.24
CA CYS A 224 -0.82 9.72 -19.31
C CYS A 224 -0.16 9.58 -20.69
N ARG A 225 0.93 10.33 -20.94
CA ARG A 225 1.71 10.20 -22.17
C ARG A 225 2.42 8.85 -22.28
N GLN A 226 2.98 8.35 -21.17
CA GLN A 226 3.69 7.06 -21.15
C GLN A 226 2.77 5.85 -21.23
N ALA A 227 1.49 6.01 -20.87
CA ALA A 227 0.52 4.94 -20.87
C ALA A 227 0.05 4.58 -22.31
N SER A 228 0.50 5.28 -23.36
CA SER A 228 0.25 4.86 -24.75
C SER A 228 0.72 3.41 -24.99
N PRO A 229 -0.10 2.57 -25.64
CA PRO A 229 0.11 1.13 -25.64
C PRO A 229 1.39 0.78 -26.39
N ARG A 230 2.28 0.01 -25.74
CA ARG A 230 3.13 -0.91 -26.48
C ARG A 230 2.18 -1.94 -27.11
N ARG A 231 2.06 -1.87 -28.44
CA ARG A 231 1.42 -2.88 -29.28
C ARG A 231 2.09 -4.23 -29.13
#